data_AF-W2T9N1-F1
#
_entry.id   AF-W2T9N1-F1
#
_cell.length_a   1.000
_cell.length_b   1.000
_cell.length_c   1.000
_cell.angle_alpha   90.00
_cell.angle_beta   90.00
_cell.angle_gamma   90.00
#
_symmetry.space_group_name_H-M   'P 1'
#
loop_
_entity.id
_entity.type
_entity.pdbx_description
1 polymer ?
#
loop_
_entity_poly.entity_id
_entity_poly.type
_entity_poly.pdbx_seq_one_letter_code
_entity_poly.pdbx_strand_id
1 'polypeptide(L)'
;MRKTCLGSAGFSWTRSIAQSLTDAILLLYGGHLVLTDKMSSSVLVTYLLYLDQLYGNIYMCIFIRNTSEHQKKGDEKPEISGSIEMTSINFAYPSRPSNQVLKDLNLEVESGKTIAFVGASGGGKSTIVSLIEQFYKPSNGSIRIDGTPIDNIEHEYYHEKVSLVSQEIVLYDRSIRENILYGCEWATEEEVITAAQMANAHEFITQLADGYETNCGEGGAQLSGGQKQRIGIARALVRKPAVLILDEATSALDAHSEGAIQESLKRISGKLTVLIIAHRLSTIKHADQIYVIDNGTIIQSGTHVELLKEINGQYFSLIEKQRSCTCTTDLK
;
A
#
# COMPACT_ATOMS: atom_id res chain seq x y z
N MET A 1 14.92 -28.88 17.39
CA MET A 1 16.15 -28.07 17.49
C MET A 1 17.43 -28.76 17.02
N ARG A 2 17.88 -29.90 17.61
CA ARG A 2 19.14 -30.53 17.17
C ARG A 2 19.13 -31.08 15.72
N LYS A 3 18.03 -31.74 15.30
CA LYS A 3 17.89 -32.28 13.93
C LYS A 3 17.84 -31.20 12.84
N THR A 4 17.16 -30.08 13.12
CA THR A 4 17.07 -28.94 12.19
C THR A 4 18.40 -28.20 12.06
N CYS A 5 19.16 -28.07 13.15
CA CYS A 5 20.49 -27.45 13.15
C CYS A 5 21.54 -28.28 12.39
N LEU A 6 21.54 -29.61 12.57
CA LEU A 6 22.37 -30.50 11.76
C LEU A 6 21.98 -30.48 10.28
N GLY A 7 20.67 -30.40 9.98
CA GLY A 7 20.17 -30.29 8.62
C GLY A 7 20.65 -29.00 7.92
N SER A 8 20.56 -27.85 8.60
CA SER A 8 21.04 -26.58 8.04
C SER A 8 22.56 -26.53 7.86
N ALA A 9 23.32 -27.11 8.80
CA ALA A 9 24.78 -27.20 8.69
C ALA A 9 25.20 -28.10 7.51
N GLY A 10 24.56 -29.26 7.37
CA GLY A 10 24.76 -30.15 6.23
C GLY A 10 24.49 -29.48 4.90
N PHE A 11 23.34 -28.78 4.79
CA PHE A 11 22.98 -28.04 3.59
C PHE A 11 23.99 -26.93 3.23
N SER A 12 24.47 -26.18 4.24
CA SER A 12 25.48 -25.14 4.06
C SER A 12 26.79 -25.70 3.53
N TRP A 13 27.25 -26.85 4.06
CA TRP A 13 28.49 -27.49 3.62
C TRP A 13 28.39 -28.07 2.22
N THR A 14 27.30 -28.79 1.92
CA THR A 14 27.10 -29.34 0.57
C THR A 14 27.09 -28.25 -0.48
N ARG A 15 26.51 -27.09 -0.15
CA ARG A 15 26.50 -25.94 -1.04
C ARG A 15 27.89 -25.33 -1.23
N SER A 16 28.64 -25.14 -0.15
CA SER A 16 30.00 -24.60 -0.24
C SER A 16 30.91 -25.50 -1.09
N ILE A 17 30.79 -26.82 -0.94
CA ILE A 17 31.55 -27.80 -1.73
C ILE A 17 31.15 -27.72 -3.21
N ALA A 18 29.85 -27.66 -3.51
CA ALA A 18 29.36 -27.55 -4.87
C ALA A 18 29.83 -26.27 -5.57
N GLN A 19 29.87 -25.13 -4.84
CA GLN A 19 30.37 -23.87 -5.37
C GLN A 19 31.86 -23.96 -5.69
N SER A 20 32.69 -24.45 -4.75
CA SER A 20 34.14 -24.60 -4.99
C SER A 20 34.46 -25.58 -6.13
N LEU A 21 33.66 -26.64 -6.30
CA LEU A 21 33.79 -27.55 -7.44
C LEU A 21 33.46 -26.86 -8.77
N THR A 22 32.41 -26.03 -8.78
CA THR A 22 32.02 -25.27 -9.97
C THR A 22 33.09 -24.28 -10.38
N ASP A 23 33.66 -23.54 -9.41
CA ASP A 23 34.75 -22.60 -9.64
C ASP A 23 36.00 -23.31 -10.17
N ALA A 24 36.34 -24.48 -9.61
CA ALA A 24 37.46 -25.29 -10.08
C ALA A 24 37.27 -25.76 -11.53
N ILE A 25 36.06 -26.23 -11.89
CA ILE A 25 35.75 -26.64 -13.27
C ILE A 25 35.86 -25.45 -14.23
N LEU A 26 35.32 -24.29 -13.84
CA LEU A 26 35.38 -23.05 -14.61
C LEU A 26 36.82 -22.59 -14.84
N LEU A 27 37.68 -22.65 -13.81
CA LEU A 27 39.09 -22.30 -13.92
C LEU A 27 39.88 -23.29 -14.78
N LEU A 28 39.60 -24.59 -14.67
CA LEU A 28 40.26 -25.61 -15.49
C LEU A 28 39.91 -25.47 -16.97
N TYR A 29 38.62 -25.32 -17.29
CA TYR A 29 38.16 -25.17 -18.67
C TYR A 29 38.53 -23.81 -19.26
N GLY A 30 38.34 -22.73 -18.49
CA GLY A 30 38.76 -21.38 -18.87
C GLY A 30 40.26 -21.29 -19.09
N GLY A 31 41.06 -21.89 -18.20
CA GLY A 31 42.50 -22.00 -18.35
C GLY A 31 42.91 -22.76 -19.62
N HIS A 32 42.25 -23.87 -19.94
CA HIS A 32 42.46 -24.58 -21.21
C HIS A 32 42.13 -23.70 -22.44
N LEU A 33 41.05 -22.92 -22.39
CA LEU A 33 40.69 -22.00 -23.49
C LEU A 33 41.72 -20.87 -23.69
N VAL A 34 42.30 -20.37 -22.59
CA VAL A 34 43.38 -19.38 -22.64
C VAL A 34 44.66 -20.00 -23.19
N LEU A 35 45.02 -21.21 -22.76
CA LEU A 35 46.21 -21.93 -23.25
C LEU A 35 46.12 -22.34 -24.73
N THR A 36 44.91 -22.44 -25.28
CA THR A 36 44.66 -22.76 -26.70
C THR A 36 44.43 -21.53 -27.57
N ASP A 37 44.71 -20.32 -27.05
CA ASP A 37 44.53 -19.02 -27.72
C ASP A 37 43.09 -18.76 -28.23
N LYS A 38 42.10 -19.48 -27.68
CA LYS A 38 40.67 -19.30 -28.03
C LYS A 38 40.01 -18.18 -27.24
N MET A 39 40.63 -17.74 -26.15
CA MET A 39 40.08 -16.73 -25.23
C MET A 39 41.21 -15.94 -24.58
N SER A 40 41.06 -14.63 -24.43
CA SER A 40 42.00 -13.83 -23.65
C SER A 40 41.79 -14.01 -22.14
N SER A 41 42.86 -13.93 -21.36
CA SER A 41 42.80 -13.99 -19.90
C SER A 41 41.92 -12.90 -19.29
N SER A 42 41.84 -11.71 -19.91
CA SER A 42 40.96 -10.63 -19.47
C SER A 42 39.48 -11.02 -19.59
N VAL A 43 39.09 -11.67 -20.69
CA VAL A 43 37.71 -12.13 -20.91
C VAL A 43 37.34 -13.20 -19.89
N LEU A 44 38.28 -14.08 -19.52
CA LEU A 44 38.04 -15.09 -18.49
C LEU A 44 37.80 -14.45 -17.12
N VAL A 45 38.63 -13.48 -16.73
CA VAL A 45 38.46 -12.73 -15.47
C VAL A 45 37.12 -11.98 -15.47
N THR A 46 36.79 -11.28 -16.56
CA THR A 46 35.50 -10.59 -16.69
C THR A 46 34.32 -11.55 -16.58
N TYR A 47 34.39 -12.72 -17.23
CA TYR A 47 33.35 -13.74 -17.16
C TYR A 47 33.15 -14.29 -15.73
N LEU A 48 34.25 -14.56 -15.01
CA LEU A 48 34.17 -15.01 -13.61
C LEU A 48 33.53 -13.95 -12.70
N LEU A 49 33.88 -12.67 -12.87
CA LEU A 49 33.27 -11.58 -12.11
C LEU A 49 31.77 -11.43 -12.40
N TYR A 50 31.35 -11.58 -13.67
CA TYR A 50 29.93 -11.54 -14.03
C TYR A 50 29.15 -12.72 -13.43
N LEU A 51 29.72 -13.93 -13.43
CA LEU A 51 29.07 -15.09 -12.85
C LEU A 51 28.89 -14.95 -11.33
N ASP A 52 29.90 -14.44 -10.62
CA ASP A 52 29.82 -14.21 -9.18
C ASP A 52 28.73 -13.16 -8.84
N GLN A 53 28.71 -12.04 -9.57
CA GLN A 53 27.67 -11.02 -9.41
C GLN A 53 26.26 -11.56 -9.70
N LEU A 54 26.11 -12.34 -10.77
CA LEU A 54 24.83 -12.93 -11.16
C LEU A 54 24.35 -13.94 -10.11
N TYR A 55 25.24 -14.81 -9.62
CA TYR A 55 24.92 -15.78 -8.57
C TYR A 55 24.49 -15.07 -7.29
N GLY A 56 25.22 -14.03 -6.88
CA GLY A 56 24.87 -13.20 -5.73
C GLY A 56 23.47 -12.60 -5.86
N ASN A 57 23.16 -12.00 -7.01
CA ASN A 57 21.85 -11.40 -7.27
C ASN A 57 20.71 -12.44 -7.28
N ILE A 58 20.88 -13.56 -8.00
CA ILE A 58 19.88 -14.64 -8.05
C ILE A 58 19.66 -15.23 -6.65
N TYR A 59 20.73 -15.48 -5.91
CA TYR A 59 20.64 -16.01 -4.57
C TYR A 59 19.89 -15.05 -3.63
N MET A 60 20.17 -13.76 -3.72
CA MET A 60 19.47 -12.73 -2.95
C MET A 60 17.96 -12.77 -3.27
N CYS A 61 17.56 -12.83 -4.54
CA CYS A 61 16.17 -12.94 -4.95
C CYS A 61 15.48 -14.20 -4.39
N ILE A 62 16.15 -15.35 -4.46
CA ILE A 62 15.62 -16.62 -3.91
C ILE A 62 15.51 -16.54 -2.39
N PHE A 63 16.51 -15.96 -1.73
CA PHE A 63 16.50 -15.78 -0.28
C PHE A 63 15.33 -14.89 0.17
N ILE A 64 15.11 -13.74 -0.48
CA ILE A 64 13.94 -12.88 -0.20
C ILE A 64 12.64 -13.66 -0.38
N ARG A 65 12.48 -14.37 -1.49
CA ARG A 65 11.26 -15.16 -1.78
C ARG A 65 10.97 -16.22 -0.71
N ASN A 66 11.99 -16.95 -0.27
CA ASN A 66 11.82 -17.95 0.79
C ASN A 66 11.52 -17.30 2.14
N THR A 67 12.05 -16.11 2.39
CA THR A 67 11.74 -15.36 3.62
C THR A 67 10.29 -14.86 3.63
N SER A 68 9.72 -14.49 2.47
CA SER A 68 8.31 -14.09 2.35
C SER A 68 7.34 -15.27 2.50
N GLU A 69 7.66 -16.46 1.96
CA GLU A 69 6.80 -17.66 2.13
C GLU A 69 6.72 -18.13 3.60
N HIS A 70 7.77 -17.92 4.40
CA HIS A 70 7.77 -18.23 5.83
C HIS A 70 7.04 -17.21 6.73
N GLN A 71 6.46 -16.16 6.16
CA GLN A 71 5.64 -15.17 6.88
C GLN A 71 4.12 -15.39 6.73
N LYS A 72 3.64 -16.54 6.23
CA LYS A 72 2.25 -16.97 6.42
C LYS A 72 2.00 -17.23 7.92
N LYS A 73 1.76 -16.15 8.66
CA LYS A 73 1.27 -16.18 10.04
C LYS A 73 -0.20 -15.80 9.97
N GLY A 74 -1.03 -16.66 10.54
CA GLY A 74 -2.48 -16.50 10.55
C GLY A 74 -3.19 -17.40 9.55
N ASP A 75 -4.07 -18.25 10.07
CA ASP A 75 -4.94 -19.13 9.29
C ASP A 75 -6.42 -18.77 9.50
N GLU A 76 -6.69 -17.74 10.32
CA GLU A 76 -8.05 -17.33 10.67
C GLU A 76 -8.68 -16.51 9.55
N LYS A 77 -9.95 -16.78 9.28
CA LYS A 77 -10.80 -16.00 8.37
C LYS A 77 -12.04 -15.50 9.12
N PRO A 78 -11.88 -14.61 10.12
CA PRO A 78 -12.99 -14.10 10.91
C PRO A 78 -13.90 -13.22 10.05
N GLU A 79 -15.15 -13.03 10.45
CA GLU A 79 -16.00 -12.01 9.83
C GLU A 79 -15.46 -10.62 10.19
N ILE A 80 -15.13 -9.81 9.18
CA ILE A 80 -14.55 -8.48 9.36
C ILE A 80 -15.65 -7.44 9.11
N SER A 81 -16.03 -6.73 10.18
CA SER A 81 -16.94 -5.59 10.15
C SER A 81 -16.22 -4.26 9.94
N GLY A 82 -14.90 -4.22 10.21
CA GLY A 82 -14.04 -3.08 9.89
C GLY A 82 -13.79 -2.11 11.04
N SER A 83 -13.96 -2.52 12.29
CA SER A 83 -13.43 -1.76 13.43
C SER A 83 -11.93 -2.01 13.59
N ILE A 84 -11.13 -0.97 13.86
CA ILE A 84 -9.68 -1.08 14.01
C ILE A 84 -9.25 -0.46 15.34
N GLU A 85 -8.46 -1.20 16.10
CA GLU A 85 -7.87 -0.74 17.36
C GLU A 85 -6.34 -0.84 17.28
N MET A 86 -5.67 0.27 17.58
CA MET A 86 -4.21 0.35 17.71
C MET A 86 -3.90 0.78 19.13
N THR A 87 -3.17 -0.05 19.87
CA THR A 87 -2.86 0.20 21.30
C THR A 87 -1.36 0.33 21.50
N SER A 88 -0.93 1.45 22.08
CA SER A 88 0.47 1.76 22.43
C SER A 88 1.47 1.51 21.30
N ILE A 89 1.12 1.93 20.08
CA ILE A 89 1.94 1.69 18.90
C ILE A 89 3.20 2.54 18.92
N ASN A 90 4.34 1.86 18.86
CA ASN A 90 5.63 2.48 18.62
C ASN A 90 6.22 1.91 17.34
N PHE A 91 6.73 2.79 16.47
CA PHE A 91 7.28 2.33 15.19
C PHE A 91 8.42 3.21 14.68
N ALA A 92 9.46 2.55 14.16
CA ALA A 92 10.52 3.14 13.37
C ALA A 92 10.73 2.31 12.10
N TYR A 93 10.97 2.97 10.97
CA TYR A 93 11.26 2.26 9.73
C TYR A 93 12.59 1.49 9.83
N PRO A 94 12.70 0.28 9.27
CA PRO A 94 13.94 -0.52 9.32
C PRO A 94 15.17 0.20 8.73
N SER A 95 14.96 1.09 7.76
CA SER A 95 16.02 1.90 7.15
C SER A 95 16.59 2.97 8.09
N ARG A 96 15.84 3.36 9.12
CA ARG A 96 16.20 4.39 10.11
C ARG A 96 15.69 4.01 11.50
N PRO A 97 16.24 2.95 12.12
CA PRO A 97 15.73 2.40 13.38
C PRO A 97 15.83 3.40 14.55
N SER A 98 16.79 4.33 14.51
CA SER A 98 16.95 5.37 15.53
C SER A 98 15.90 6.49 15.43
N ASN A 99 15.16 6.58 14.33
CA ASN A 99 14.16 7.63 14.12
C ASN A 99 12.75 7.05 14.31
N GLN A 100 12.24 7.20 15.53
CA GLN A 100 10.90 6.75 15.88
C GLN A 100 9.84 7.68 15.29
N VAL A 101 9.04 7.14 14.37
CA VAL A 101 8.00 7.85 13.64
C VAL A 101 6.68 7.88 14.41
N LEU A 102 6.26 6.77 15.00
CA LEU A 102 5.06 6.70 15.86
C LEU A 102 5.47 6.43 17.30
N LYS A 103 4.87 7.17 18.24
CA LYS A 103 5.24 7.19 19.66
C LYS A 103 3.98 6.99 20.51
N ASP A 104 3.86 5.82 21.12
CA ASP A 104 2.72 5.45 21.98
C ASP A 104 1.35 5.84 21.40
N LEU A 105 1.15 5.56 20.11
CA LEU A 105 -0.06 5.94 19.42
C LEU A 105 -1.21 5.00 19.79
N ASN A 106 -2.31 5.58 20.26
CA ASN A 106 -3.55 4.89 20.54
C ASN A 106 -4.63 5.41 19.60
N LEU A 107 -5.25 4.53 18.83
CA LEU A 107 -6.27 4.88 17.83
C LEU A 107 -7.40 3.85 17.88
N GLU A 108 -8.62 4.34 17.83
CA GLU A 108 -9.82 3.53 17.74
C GLU A 108 -10.64 4.00 16.54
N VAL A 109 -11.04 3.05 15.70
CA VAL A 109 -11.84 3.27 14.51
C VAL A 109 -13.07 2.39 14.65
N GLU A 110 -14.24 3.01 14.75
CA GLU A 110 -15.50 2.30 14.78
C GLU A 110 -15.89 1.80 13.38
N SER A 111 -16.50 0.61 13.33
CA SER A 111 -17.01 0.03 12.08
C SER A 111 -18.03 0.95 11.40
N GLY A 112 -17.96 1.05 10.07
CA GLY A 112 -18.93 1.76 9.24
C GLY A 112 -18.80 3.28 9.26
N LYS A 113 -17.86 3.85 10.02
CA LYS A 113 -17.59 5.28 10.10
C LYS A 113 -16.53 5.74 9.10
N THR A 114 -16.59 7.02 8.75
CA THR A 114 -15.56 7.72 7.98
C THR A 114 -14.62 8.46 8.93
N ILE A 115 -13.36 8.05 8.95
CA ILE A 115 -12.31 8.63 9.79
C ILE A 115 -11.32 9.40 8.91
N ALA A 116 -10.98 10.62 9.30
CA ALA A 116 -9.97 11.42 8.61
C ALA A 116 -8.70 11.61 9.46
N PHE A 117 -7.55 11.42 8.83
CA PHE A 117 -6.23 11.72 9.40
C PHE A 117 -5.72 13.04 8.82
N VAL A 118 -5.42 13.99 9.70
CA VAL A 118 -4.90 15.32 9.34
C VAL A 118 -3.65 15.65 10.15
N GLY A 119 -2.76 16.47 9.61
CA GLY A 119 -1.51 16.80 10.28
C GLY A 119 -0.43 17.24 9.31
N ALA A 120 0.70 17.69 9.84
CA ALA A 120 1.85 18.10 9.04
C ALA A 120 2.39 16.95 8.16
N SER A 121 3.10 17.31 7.08
CA SER A 121 3.86 16.32 6.31
C SER A 121 4.93 15.68 7.22
N GLY A 122 5.10 14.37 7.11
CA GLY A 122 6.00 13.61 8.00
C GLY A 122 5.48 13.35 9.42
N GLY A 123 4.23 13.72 9.74
CA GLY A 123 3.65 13.50 11.08
C GLY A 123 3.34 12.04 11.43
N GLY A 124 3.35 11.12 10.45
CA GLY A 124 3.09 9.68 10.65
C GLY A 124 1.78 9.15 10.05
N LYS A 125 1.02 9.97 9.30
CA LYS A 125 -0.27 9.58 8.69
C LYS A 125 -0.17 8.34 7.79
N SER A 126 0.70 8.39 6.77
CA SER A 126 0.92 7.25 5.87
C SER A 126 1.57 6.05 6.58
N THR A 127 2.29 6.28 7.68
CA THR A 127 2.81 5.20 8.53
C THR A 127 1.70 4.44 9.22
N ILE A 128 0.64 5.10 9.71
CA ILE A 128 -0.54 4.43 10.27
C ILE A 128 -1.17 3.52 9.22
N VAL A 129 -1.38 4.03 8.00
CA VAL A 129 -1.91 3.24 6.89
C VAL A 129 -1.00 2.06 6.56
N SER A 130 0.32 2.26 6.54
CA SER A 130 1.28 1.19 6.26
C SER A 130 1.28 0.08 7.31
N LEU A 131 0.94 0.40 8.55
CA LEU A 131 0.78 -0.57 9.63
C LEU A 131 -0.57 -1.30 9.54
N ILE A 132 -1.66 -0.59 9.19
CA ILE A 132 -2.97 -1.19 8.95
C ILE A 132 -2.91 -2.14 7.75
N GLU A 133 -2.21 -1.78 6.67
CA GLU A 133 -1.97 -2.64 5.51
C GLU A 133 -0.93 -3.75 5.74
N GLN A 134 -0.45 -3.94 6.97
CA GLN A 134 0.57 -4.95 7.30
C GLN A 134 1.87 -4.88 6.49
N PHE A 135 2.18 -3.76 5.81
CA PHE A 135 3.45 -3.56 5.12
C PHE A 135 4.63 -3.56 6.09
N TYR A 136 4.38 -3.15 7.33
CA TYR A 136 5.32 -3.23 8.43
C TYR A 136 4.64 -3.72 9.70
N LYS A 137 5.44 -4.27 10.60
CA LYS A 137 4.99 -4.59 11.97
C LYS A 137 5.39 -3.47 12.93
N PRO A 138 4.52 -3.12 13.89
CA PRO A 138 4.90 -2.18 14.93
C PRO A 138 6.08 -2.72 15.74
N SER A 139 6.95 -1.83 16.22
CA SER A 139 8.07 -2.19 17.10
C SER A 139 7.59 -2.57 18.51
N ASN A 140 6.48 -1.98 18.95
CA ASN A 140 5.75 -2.31 20.17
C ASN A 140 4.27 -1.94 20.02
N GLY A 141 3.41 -2.53 20.84
CA GLY A 141 1.96 -2.38 20.81
C GLY A 141 1.28 -3.48 19.98
N SER A 142 -0.04 -3.36 19.82
CA SER A 142 -0.85 -4.32 19.05
C SER A 142 -1.85 -3.63 18.16
N ILE A 143 -2.10 -4.21 16.98
CA ILE A 143 -3.14 -3.78 16.05
C ILE A 143 -4.17 -4.92 15.94
N ARG A 144 -5.44 -4.58 16.11
CA ARG A 144 -6.55 -5.50 16.05
C ARG A 144 -7.59 -5.00 15.07
N ILE A 145 -8.23 -5.91 14.36
CA ILE A 145 -9.41 -5.66 13.55
C ILE A 145 -10.56 -6.49 14.13
N ASP A 146 -11.66 -5.83 14.52
CA ASP A 146 -12.80 -6.47 15.20
C ASP A 146 -12.38 -7.33 16.41
N GLY A 147 -11.42 -6.83 17.20
CA GLY A 147 -10.87 -7.50 18.38
C GLY A 147 -9.84 -8.60 18.09
N THR A 148 -9.69 -9.01 16.82
CA THR A 148 -8.74 -10.05 16.40
C THR A 148 -7.40 -9.42 16.02
N PRO A 149 -6.26 -9.87 16.58
CA PRO A 149 -4.94 -9.40 16.15
C PRO A 149 -4.72 -9.63 14.66
N ILE A 150 -4.31 -8.60 13.93
CA ILE A 150 -4.15 -8.68 12.47
C ILE A 150 -3.10 -9.72 12.05
N ASP A 151 -2.14 -10.01 12.93
CA ASP A 151 -1.10 -11.04 12.75
C ASP A 151 -1.63 -12.49 12.74
N ASN A 152 -2.87 -12.71 13.18
CA ASN A 152 -3.51 -14.04 13.21
C ASN A 152 -4.42 -14.30 12.00
N ILE A 153 -4.68 -13.28 11.19
CA ILE A 153 -5.59 -13.36 10.04
C ILE A 153 -4.78 -13.79 8.82
N GLU A 154 -5.38 -14.63 7.98
CA GLU A 154 -4.78 -15.04 6.71
C GLU A 154 -4.59 -13.83 5.79
N HIS A 155 -3.37 -13.66 5.27
CA HIS A 155 -2.94 -12.44 4.57
C HIS A 155 -3.77 -12.12 3.31
N GLU A 156 -4.05 -13.09 2.45
CA GLU A 156 -4.85 -12.87 1.25
C GLU A 156 -6.28 -12.46 1.64
N TYR A 157 -6.89 -13.16 2.60
CA TYR A 157 -8.20 -12.80 3.16
C TYR A 157 -8.23 -11.40 3.79
N TYR A 158 -7.17 -10.99 4.50
CA TYR A 158 -7.09 -9.65 5.09
C TYR A 158 -7.13 -8.57 4.00
N HIS A 159 -6.34 -8.72 2.92
CA HIS A 159 -6.30 -7.78 1.81
C HIS A 159 -7.49 -7.85 0.84
N GLU A 160 -8.32 -8.89 0.93
CA GLU A 160 -9.66 -8.88 0.34
C GLU A 160 -10.60 -7.94 1.11
N LYS A 161 -10.46 -7.85 2.44
CA LYS A 161 -11.32 -7.06 3.32
C LYS A 161 -10.83 -5.64 3.57
N VAL A 162 -9.53 -5.39 3.42
CA VAL A 162 -8.90 -4.08 3.57
C VAL A 162 -8.31 -3.67 2.23
N SER A 163 -8.73 -2.54 1.69
CA SER A 163 -8.29 -2.07 0.37
C SER A 163 -7.74 -0.66 0.42
N LEU A 164 -6.52 -0.49 -0.11
CA LEU A 164 -5.84 0.79 -0.26
C LEU A 164 -6.03 1.38 -1.66
N VAL A 165 -6.37 2.67 -1.72
CA VAL A 165 -6.22 3.53 -2.89
C VAL A 165 -5.09 4.50 -2.62
N SER A 166 -3.94 4.25 -3.24
CA SER A 166 -2.73 5.05 -3.07
C SER A 166 -2.82 6.40 -3.79
N GLN A 167 -1.94 7.34 -3.38
CA GLN A 167 -1.82 8.66 -3.99
C GLN A 167 -1.52 8.58 -5.50
N GLU A 168 -0.57 7.72 -5.88
CA GLU A 168 -0.24 7.44 -7.28
C GLU A 168 -0.88 6.11 -7.71
N ILE A 169 -1.82 6.19 -8.67
CA ILE A 169 -2.44 5.00 -9.26
C ILE A 169 -1.59 4.47 -10.40
N VAL A 170 -1.10 3.25 -10.23
CA VAL A 170 -0.46 2.48 -11.30
C VAL A 170 -1.50 1.60 -11.97
N LEU A 171 -1.66 1.79 -13.28
CA LEU A 171 -2.44 0.91 -14.15
C LEU A 171 -1.48 0.05 -14.98
N TYR A 172 -1.89 -1.19 -15.23
CA TYR A 172 -1.17 -2.13 -16.07
C TYR A 172 -1.53 -1.89 -17.54
N ASP A 173 -0.61 -2.25 -18.44
CA ASP A 173 -0.84 -2.26 -19.90
C ASP A 173 -1.82 -3.39 -20.28
N ARG A 174 -3.09 -3.13 -19.98
CA ARG A 174 -4.25 -4.02 -20.09
C ARG A 174 -5.51 -3.17 -20.26
N SER A 175 -6.63 -3.82 -20.58
CA SER A 175 -7.93 -3.15 -20.65
C SER A 175 -8.31 -2.47 -19.32
N ILE A 176 -9.20 -1.47 -19.38
CA ILE A 176 -9.78 -0.85 -18.18
C ILE A 176 -10.47 -1.91 -17.33
N ARG A 177 -11.20 -2.84 -17.96
CA ARG A 177 -11.87 -3.97 -17.30
C ARG A 177 -10.89 -4.80 -16.46
N GLU A 178 -9.80 -5.26 -17.06
CA GLU A 178 -8.78 -6.06 -16.37
C GLU A 178 -8.09 -5.27 -15.27
N ASN A 179 -7.91 -3.96 -15.47
CA ASN A 179 -7.37 -3.08 -14.44
C ASN A 179 -8.31 -2.95 -13.24
N ILE A 180 -9.64 -2.93 -13.43
CA ILE A 180 -10.60 -2.92 -12.31
C ILE A 180 -10.60 -4.29 -11.61
N LEU A 181 -10.61 -5.39 -12.37
CA LEU A 181 -10.63 -6.77 -11.85
C LEU A 181 -9.29 -7.23 -11.24
N TYR A 182 -8.24 -6.40 -11.27
CA TYR A 182 -6.92 -6.80 -10.83
C TYR A 182 -6.91 -7.22 -9.35
N GLY A 183 -6.60 -8.49 -9.09
CA GLY A 183 -6.66 -9.09 -7.75
C GLY A 183 -8.09 -9.33 -7.24
N CYS A 184 -9.07 -9.46 -8.15
CA CYS A 184 -10.47 -9.80 -7.87
C CYS A 184 -11.08 -10.53 -9.08
N GLU A 185 -10.51 -11.67 -9.47
CA GLU A 185 -10.92 -12.40 -10.69
C GLU A 185 -12.31 -13.05 -10.60
N TRP A 186 -12.88 -13.13 -9.40
CA TRP A 186 -14.21 -13.71 -9.14
C TRP A 186 -15.36 -12.71 -9.32
N ALA A 187 -15.08 -11.42 -9.51
CA ALA A 187 -16.13 -10.42 -9.66
C ALA A 187 -16.81 -10.51 -11.04
N THR A 188 -18.11 -10.34 -11.04
CA THR A 188 -18.99 -10.35 -12.22
C THR A 188 -18.93 -9.01 -12.96
N GLU A 189 -19.33 -9.00 -14.25
CA GLU A 189 -19.41 -7.76 -15.03
C GLU A 189 -20.31 -6.70 -14.39
N GLU A 190 -21.42 -7.12 -13.78
CA GLU A 190 -22.33 -6.22 -13.08
C GLU A 190 -21.64 -5.53 -11.89
N GLU A 191 -20.78 -6.25 -11.17
CA GLU A 191 -20.00 -5.69 -10.06
C GLU A 191 -18.92 -4.74 -10.56
N VAL A 192 -18.28 -5.02 -11.70
CA VAL A 192 -17.32 -4.10 -12.35
C VAL A 192 -18.02 -2.79 -12.72
N ILE A 193 -19.19 -2.88 -13.36
CA ILE A 193 -19.97 -1.70 -13.75
C ILE A 193 -20.42 -0.92 -12.51
N THR A 194 -20.93 -1.61 -11.49
CA THR A 194 -21.37 -0.99 -10.24
C THR A 194 -20.22 -0.26 -9.54
N ALA A 195 -19.04 -0.90 -9.43
CA ALA A 195 -17.85 -0.29 -8.85
C ALA A 195 -17.39 0.93 -9.66
N ALA A 196 -17.42 0.85 -10.99
CA ALA A 196 -17.11 1.97 -11.87
C ALA A 196 -18.13 3.12 -11.74
N GLN A 197 -19.42 2.84 -11.54
CA GLN A 197 -20.42 3.86 -11.29
C GLN A 197 -20.20 4.56 -9.95
N MET A 198 -19.93 3.80 -8.88
CA MET A 198 -19.61 4.35 -7.56
C MET A 198 -18.35 5.22 -7.56
N ALA A 199 -17.37 4.87 -8.40
CA ALA A 199 -16.15 5.65 -8.60
C ALA A 199 -16.32 6.81 -9.60
N ASN A 200 -17.53 7.09 -10.07
CA ASN A 200 -17.81 8.06 -11.13
C ASN A 200 -16.99 7.85 -12.42
N ALA A 201 -16.61 6.60 -12.69
CA ALA A 201 -15.78 6.21 -13.83
C ALA A 201 -16.60 5.77 -15.05
N HIS A 202 -17.79 5.21 -14.82
CA HIS A 202 -18.60 4.59 -15.86
C HIS A 202 -18.88 5.52 -17.04
N GLU A 203 -19.27 6.77 -16.78
CA GLU A 203 -19.63 7.73 -17.83
C GLU A 203 -18.50 7.96 -18.83
N PHE A 204 -17.28 8.24 -18.35
CA PHE A 204 -16.16 8.48 -19.26
C PHE A 204 -15.71 7.19 -19.96
N ILE A 205 -15.80 6.03 -19.28
CA ILE A 205 -15.44 4.74 -19.87
C ILE A 205 -16.35 4.46 -21.06
N THR A 206 -17.67 4.65 -20.92
CA THR A 206 -18.64 4.43 -22.01
C THR A 206 -18.50 5.39 -23.19
N GLN A 207 -17.81 6.51 -23.01
CA GLN A 207 -17.54 7.48 -24.08
C GLN A 207 -16.27 7.13 -24.89
N LEU A 208 -15.44 6.20 -24.41
CA LEU A 208 -14.29 5.69 -25.15
C LEU A 208 -14.75 4.77 -26.29
N ALA A 209 -13.98 4.72 -27.37
CA ALA A 209 -14.31 3.93 -28.57
C ALA A 209 -14.52 2.44 -28.24
N ASP A 210 -13.68 1.87 -27.39
CA ASP A 210 -13.71 0.45 -27.00
C ASP A 210 -14.31 0.24 -25.60
N GLY A 211 -14.89 1.28 -24.99
CA GLY A 211 -15.50 1.19 -23.67
C GLY A 211 -14.53 0.63 -22.61
N TYR A 212 -14.98 -0.41 -21.91
CA TYR A 212 -14.21 -1.13 -20.88
C TYR A 212 -13.02 -1.93 -21.45
N GLU A 213 -13.02 -2.24 -22.75
CA GLU A 213 -11.94 -2.95 -23.44
C GLU A 213 -10.82 -2.01 -23.89
N THR A 214 -11.00 -0.69 -23.70
CA THR A 214 -9.96 0.30 -24.01
C THR A 214 -8.68 -0.03 -23.23
N ASN A 215 -7.54 -0.13 -23.92
CA ASN A 215 -6.25 -0.36 -23.27
C ASN A 215 -5.78 0.90 -22.52
N CYS A 216 -5.32 0.75 -21.27
CA CYS A 216 -4.78 1.85 -20.49
C CYS A 216 -3.37 2.29 -20.95
N GLY A 217 -2.60 1.39 -21.57
CA GLY A 217 -1.17 1.55 -21.83
C GLY A 217 -0.32 1.43 -20.57
N GLU A 218 1.01 1.36 -20.74
CA GLU A 218 1.95 1.28 -19.62
C GLU A 218 1.77 2.44 -18.63
N GLY A 219 1.56 2.13 -17.35
CA GLY A 219 1.30 3.12 -16.31
C GLY A 219 0.03 3.95 -16.52
N GLY A 220 -0.87 3.52 -17.41
CA GLY A 220 -2.06 4.27 -17.80
C GLY A 220 -1.77 5.49 -18.68
N ALA A 221 -0.66 5.53 -19.43
CA ALA A 221 -0.23 6.72 -20.18
C ALA A 221 -1.31 7.36 -21.08
N GLN A 222 -2.35 6.61 -21.47
CA GLN A 222 -3.43 7.09 -22.34
C GLN A 222 -4.58 7.80 -21.58
N LEU A 223 -4.51 7.86 -20.25
CA LEU A 223 -5.57 8.38 -19.38
C LEU A 223 -5.10 9.59 -18.57
N SER A 224 -6.02 10.51 -18.30
CA SER A 224 -5.76 11.64 -17.41
C SER A 224 -5.57 11.19 -15.95
N GLY A 225 -4.91 12.00 -15.13
CA GLY A 225 -4.70 11.68 -13.71
C GLY A 225 -6.01 11.38 -12.95
N GLY A 226 -7.05 12.18 -13.19
CA GLY A 226 -8.37 11.94 -12.59
C GLY A 226 -9.09 10.69 -13.12
N GLN A 227 -8.88 10.30 -14.39
CA GLN A 227 -9.38 9.02 -14.90
C GLN A 227 -8.68 7.84 -14.24
N LYS A 228 -7.35 7.90 -14.07
CA LYS A 228 -6.58 6.87 -13.35
C LYS A 228 -7.06 6.72 -11.91
N GLN A 229 -7.26 7.82 -11.20
CA GLN A 229 -7.77 7.81 -9.82
C GLN A 229 -9.13 7.13 -9.74
N ARG A 230 -10.07 7.47 -10.61
CA ARG A 230 -11.40 6.83 -10.65
C ARG A 230 -11.33 5.32 -10.94
N ILE A 231 -10.44 4.89 -11.85
CA ILE A 231 -10.21 3.46 -12.09
C ILE A 231 -9.60 2.77 -10.86
N GLY A 232 -8.64 3.41 -10.18
CA GLY A 232 -8.05 2.91 -8.94
C GLY A 232 -9.07 2.76 -7.81
N ILE A 233 -9.99 3.72 -7.67
CA ILE A 233 -11.10 3.65 -6.72
C ILE A 233 -12.05 2.51 -7.10
N ALA A 234 -12.41 2.35 -8.37
CA ALA A 234 -13.23 1.23 -8.83
C ALA A 234 -12.58 -0.13 -8.54
N ARG A 235 -11.25 -0.25 -8.74
CA ARG A 235 -10.45 -1.45 -8.41
C ARG A 235 -10.52 -1.79 -6.92
N ALA A 236 -10.52 -0.81 -6.04
CA ALA A 236 -10.68 -1.07 -4.60
C ALA A 236 -12.13 -1.46 -4.26
N LEU A 237 -13.12 -0.79 -4.85
CA LEU A 237 -14.54 -1.02 -4.56
C LEU A 237 -15.07 -2.35 -5.07
N VAL A 238 -14.56 -2.86 -6.20
CA VAL A 238 -15.03 -4.14 -6.77
C VAL A 238 -14.80 -5.32 -5.83
N ARG A 239 -13.80 -5.23 -4.93
CA ARG A 239 -13.52 -6.25 -3.90
C ARG A 239 -14.54 -6.27 -2.76
N LYS A 240 -15.40 -5.25 -2.66
CA LYS A 240 -16.36 -5.06 -1.55
C LYS A 240 -15.65 -5.12 -0.18
N PRO A 241 -14.65 -4.25 0.06
CA PRO A 241 -13.90 -4.26 1.30
C PRO A 241 -14.79 -3.88 2.50
N ALA A 242 -14.39 -4.32 3.69
CA ALA A 242 -14.93 -3.82 4.96
C ALA A 242 -14.23 -2.52 5.39
N VAL A 243 -12.98 -2.33 4.99
CA VAL A 243 -12.18 -1.13 5.24
C VAL A 243 -11.61 -0.60 3.92
N LEU A 244 -11.94 0.65 3.58
CA LEU A 244 -11.39 1.35 2.42
C LEU A 244 -10.46 2.47 2.91
N ILE A 245 -9.21 2.45 2.45
CA ILE A 245 -8.22 3.47 2.76
C ILE A 245 -7.98 4.34 1.53
N LEU A 246 -8.13 5.66 1.69
CA LEU A 246 -7.92 6.66 0.65
C LEU A 246 -6.73 7.54 1.05
N ASP A 247 -5.56 7.28 0.46
CA ASP A 247 -4.35 8.08 0.70
C ASP A 247 -4.20 9.14 -0.39
N GLU A 248 -4.70 10.36 -0.14
CA GLU A 248 -4.74 11.45 -1.12
C GLU A 248 -5.36 11.09 -2.50
N ALA A 249 -6.19 10.03 -2.53
CA ALA A 249 -6.71 9.41 -3.75
C ALA A 249 -7.66 10.30 -4.59
N THR A 250 -8.10 11.44 -4.06
CA THR A 250 -8.99 12.40 -4.74
C THR A 250 -8.29 13.69 -5.18
N SER A 251 -6.96 13.76 -5.01
CA SER A 251 -6.17 14.97 -5.25
C SER A 251 -6.13 15.42 -6.72
N ALA A 252 -6.30 14.53 -7.68
CA ALA A 252 -6.31 14.86 -9.11
C ALA A 252 -7.74 14.90 -9.69
N LEU A 253 -8.77 14.79 -8.83
CA LEU A 253 -10.17 14.91 -9.22
C LEU A 253 -10.63 16.37 -9.18
N ASP A 254 -11.50 16.70 -10.14
CA ASP A 254 -12.30 17.91 -10.10
C ASP A 254 -13.37 17.83 -9.00
N ALA A 255 -13.88 18.99 -8.57
CA ALA A 255 -14.81 19.06 -7.44
C ALA A 255 -16.13 18.31 -7.67
N HIS A 256 -16.60 18.21 -8.91
CA HIS A 256 -17.83 17.48 -9.23
C HIS A 256 -17.60 15.97 -9.09
N SER A 257 -16.52 15.45 -9.67
CA SER A 257 -16.15 14.04 -9.53
C SER A 257 -15.87 13.66 -8.08
N GLU A 258 -15.16 14.50 -7.32
CA GLU A 258 -14.91 14.25 -5.89
C GLU A 258 -16.22 14.17 -5.10
N GLY A 259 -17.15 15.11 -5.33
CA GLY A 259 -18.46 15.12 -4.67
C GLY A 259 -19.29 13.87 -4.98
N ALA A 260 -19.34 13.45 -6.25
CA ALA A 260 -20.08 12.27 -6.68
C ALA A 260 -19.56 10.97 -6.02
N ILE A 261 -18.24 10.84 -5.88
CA ILE A 261 -17.61 9.70 -5.21
C ILE A 261 -17.90 9.73 -3.71
N GLN A 262 -17.77 10.89 -3.06
CA GLN A 262 -18.11 11.03 -1.64
C GLN A 262 -19.58 10.68 -1.36
N GLU A 263 -20.50 11.12 -2.22
CA GLU A 263 -21.91 10.77 -2.09
C GLU A 263 -22.14 9.26 -2.24
N SER A 264 -21.46 8.63 -3.21
CA SER A 264 -21.51 7.18 -3.42
C SER A 264 -20.98 6.40 -2.22
N LEU A 265 -19.85 6.81 -1.64
CA LEU A 265 -19.28 6.22 -0.42
C LEU A 265 -20.21 6.43 0.78
N LYS A 266 -20.86 7.59 0.89
CA LYS A 266 -21.82 7.87 1.96
C LYS A 266 -23.05 6.97 1.90
N ARG A 267 -23.51 6.56 0.72
CA ARG A 267 -24.67 5.65 0.57
C ARG A 267 -24.39 4.24 1.10
N ILE A 268 -23.13 3.83 1.17
CA ILE A 268 -22.70 2.54 1.73
C ILE A 268 -22.06 2.66 3.12
N SER A 269 -22.09 3.87 3.69
CA SER A 269 -21.70 4.14 5.08
C SER A 269 -22.53 3.27 6.03
N GLY A 270 -21.89 2.74 7.08
CA GLY A 270 -22.46 1.76 8.00
C GLY A 270 -22.13 0.30 7.67
N LYS A 271 -21.73 -0.02 6.44
CA LYS A 271 -21.15 -1.33 6.07
C LYS A 271 -19.67 -1.26 5.70
N LEU A 272 -19.22 -0.07 5.29
CA LEU A 272 -17.86 0.21 4.91
C LEU A 272 -17.26 1.23 5.89
N THR A 273 -16.16 0.87 6.53
CA THR A 273 -15.29 1.81 7.24
C THR A 273 -14.40 2.51 6.22
N VAL A 274 -14.31 3.84 6.27
CA VAL A 274 -13.48 4.62 5.34
C VAL A 274 -12.41 5.38 6.12
N LEU A 275 -11.14 5.15 5.79
CA LEU A 275 -10.00 5.87 6.34
C LEU A 275 -9.45 6.83 5.29
N ILE A 276 -9.39 8.12 5.59
CA ILE A 276 -8.95 9.13 4.63
C ILE A 276 -7.71 9.84 5.16
N ILE A 277 -6.60 9.75 4.44
CA ILE A 277 -5.48 10.69 4.65
C ILE A 277 -5.76 11.89 3.77
N ALA A 278 -6.13 13.00 4.41
CA ALA A 278 -6.63 14.15 3.70
C ALA A 278 -5.66 15.33 3.77
N HIS A 279 -5.46 15.93 2.60
CA HIS A 279 -4.77 17.21 2.42
C HIS A 279 -5.73 18.33 2.01
N ARG A 280 -7.02 18.03 1.79
CA ARG A 280 -8.06 18.98 1.38
C ARG A 280 -9.16 19.12 2.43
N LEU A 281 -9.59 20.36 2.67
CA LEU A 281 -10.67 20.70 3.60
C LEU A 281 -12.02 20.10 3.22
N SER A 282 -12.31 20.00 1.92
CA SER A 282 -13.56 19.44 1.39
C SER A 282 -13.79 18.01 1.87
N THR A 283 -12.74 17.20 1.87
CA THR A 283 -12.80 15.77 2.20
C THR A 283 -12.92 15.53 3.71
N ILE A 284 -12.31 16.38 4.55
CA ILE A 284 -12.32 16.20 6.01
C ILE A 284 -13.57 16.71 6.70
N LYS A 285 -14.29 17.67 6.09
CA LYS A 285 -15.48 18.28 6.70
C LYS A 285 -16.59 17.26 6.98
N HIS A 286 -16.64 16.19 6.20
CA HIS A 286 -17.69 15.19 6.24
C HIS A 286 -17.32 13.92 7.02
N ALA A 287 -16.12 13.87 7.61
CA ALA A 287 -15.71 12.75 8.43
C ALA A 287 -16.49 12.70 9.75
N ASP A 288 -16.84 11.50 10.20
CA ASP A 288 -17.50 11.26 11.49
C ASP A 288 -16.54 11.52 12.65
N GLN A 289 -15.25 11.29 12.43
CA GLN A 289 -14.19 11.55 13.39
C GLN A 289 -12.91 11.98 12.67
N ILE A 290 -12.21 12.96 13.24
CA ILE A 290 -10.95 13.47 12.72
C ILE A 290 -9.87 13.26 13.78
N TYR A 291 -8.75 12.67 13.37
CA TYR A 291 -7.55 12.53 14.20
C TYR A 291 -6.46 13.47 13.69
N VAL A 292 -6.05 14.40 14.55
CA VAL A 292 -4.94 15.32 14.27
C VAL A 292 -3.66 14.69 14.78
N ILE A 293 -2.76 14.38 13.86
CA ILE A 293 -1.50 13.70 14.14
C ILE A 293 -0.36 14.72 14.04
N ASP A 294 0.44 14.77 15.10
CA ASP A 294 1.67 15.54 15.13
C ASP A 294 2.80 14.75 15.81
N ASN A 295 3.98 14.80 15.20
CA ASN A 295 5.20 14.18 15.73
C ASN A 295 5.05 12.70 16.17
N GLY A 296 4.19 11.93 15.49
CA GLY A 296 3.95 10.53 15.79
C GLY A 296 2.89 10.21 16.84
N THR A 297 2.17 11.23 17.31
CA THR A 297 1.14 11.14 18.36
C THR A 297 -0.17 11.76 17.88
N ILE A 298 -1.29 11.32 18.45
CA ILE A 298 -2.59 11.97 18.26
C ILE A 298 -2.73 13.09 19.29
N ILE A 299 -2.83 14.33 18.82
CA ILE A 299 -2.89 15.51 19.69
C ILE A 299 -4.31 16.03 19.88
N GLN A 300 -5.21 15.77 18.94
CA GLN A 300 -6.62 16.14 19.02
C GLN A 300 -7.46 15.09 18.28
N SER A 301 -8.67 14.86 18.76
CA SER A 301 -9.65 14.00 18.11
C SER A 301 -11.05 14.54 18.32
N GLY A 302 -11.89 14.49 17.29
CA GLY A 302 -13.28 14.91 17.38
C GLY A 302 -13.90 15.16 16.01
N THR A 303 -15.12 15.67 16.01
CA THR A 303 -15.80 16.08 14.78
C THR A 303 -15.23 17.40 14.24
N HIS A 304 -15.49 17.70 12.96
CA HIS A 304 -15.12 18.98 12.34
C HIS A 304 -15.59 20.20 13.16
N VAL A 305 -16.81 20.13 13.70
CA VAL A 305 -17.42 21.24 14.45
C VAL A 305 -16.78 21.41 15.84
N GLU A 306 -16.45 20.31 16.51
CA GLU A 306 -15.78 20.35 17.82
C GLU A 306 -14.37 20.91 17.70
N LEU A 307 -13.59 20.39 16.74
CA LEU A 307 -12.20 20.82 16.55
C LEU A 307 -12.08 22.27 16.06
N LEU A 308 -13.09 22.82 15.37
CA LEU A 308 -13.13 24.24 15.00
C LEU A 308 -13.42 25.18 16.17
N LYS A 309 -14.07 24.72 17.23
CA LYS A 309 -14.33 25.55 18.42
C LYS A 309 -13.05 25.80 19.22
N GLU A 310 -12.06 24.93 19.08
CA GLU A 310 -10.74 25.09 19.68
C GLU A 310 -9.87 26.04 18.85
N ILE A 311 -10.04 27.35 19.08
CA ILE A 311 -9.37 28.42 18.32
C ILE A 311 -7.83 28.31 18.39
N ASN A 312 -7.28 27.79 19.49
CA ASN A 312 -5.85 27.56 19.67
C ASN A 312 -5.40 26.15 19.27
N GLY A 313 -6.30 25.34 18.69
CA GLY A 313 -6.03 23.97 18.28
C GLY A 313 -5.20 23.88 17.00
N GLN A 314 -4.43 22.81 16.86
CA GLN A 314 -3.65 22.54 15.65
C GLN A 314 -4.57 22.38 14.44
N TYR A 315 -5.72 21.73 14.61
CA TYR A 315 -6.72 21.60 13.56
C TYR A 315 -7.16 22.98 13.02
N PHE A 316 -7.55 23.90 13.90
CA PHE A 316 -7.97 25.25 13.52
C PHE A 316 -6.85 25.97 12.73
N SER A 317 -5.60 25.89 13.20
CA SER A 317 -4.45 26.47 12.50
C SER A 317 -4.25 25.89 11.10
N LEU A 318 -4.43 24.57 10.93
CA LEU A 318 -4.35 23.91 9.62
C LEU A 318 -5.45 24.41 8.68
N ILE A 319 -6.68 24.58 9.17
CA ILE A 319 -7.80 25.09 8.36
C ILE A 319 -7.56 26.53 7.92
N GLU A 320 -7.12 27.41 8.81
CA GLU A 320 -6.85 28.81 8.48
C GLU A 320 -5.72 28.96 7.44
N LYS A 321 -4.67 28.12 7.54
CA LYS A 321 -3.61 28.06 6.52
C LYS A 321 -4.14 27.60 5.15
N GLN A 322 -5.07 26.66 5.10
CA GLN A 322 -5.66 26.21 3.83
C GLN A 322 -6.57 27.28 3.21
N ARG A 323 -7.38 27.98 4.02
CA ARG A 323 -8.24 29.09 3.57
C ARG A 323 -7.43 30.25 3.01
N SER A 324 -6.37 30.63 3.71
CA SER A 324 -5.48 31.71 3.25
C SER A 324 -4.74 31.36 1.95
N CYS A 325 -4.41 30.08 1.72
CA CYS A 325 -3.75 29.63 0.50
C CYS A 325 -4.69 29.57 -0.72
N THR A 326 -5.99 29.33 -0.51
CA THR A 326 -7.00 29.32 -1.59
C THR A 326 -7.30 30.72 -2.11
N CYS A 327 -7.30 31.75 -1.25
CA CYS A 327 -7.51 33.14 -1.69
C CYS A 327 -6.41 33.70 -2.61
N THR A 328 -5.21 33.10 -2.62
CA THR A 328 -4.08 33.55 -3.46
C THR A 328 -4.06 32.91 -4.84
N THR A 329 -4.81 31.84 -5.07
CA THR A 329 -4.81 31.09 -6.34
C THR A 329 -5.83 31.62 -7.36
N ASP A 330 -6.80 32.43 -6.92
CA ASP A 330 -7.82 33.07 -7.78
C ASP A 330 -7.38 34.45 -8.35
N LEU A 331 -6.10 34.83 -8.21
CA LEU A 331 -5.55 36.12 -8.63
C LEU A 331 -4.40 36.02 -9.66
N LYS A 332 -4.30 34.92 -10.42
CA LYS A 332 -3.33 34.81 -11.53
C LYS A 332 -3.96 34.40 -12.84
#